data_AF-A0AAJ1PPZ4-F1
#
_entry.id   AF-A0AAJ1PPZ4-F1
#
_cell.length_a   1.000
_cell.length_b   1.000
_cell.length_c   1.000
_cell.angle_alpha   90.00
_cell.angle_beta   90.00
_cell.angle_gamma   90.00
#
_symmetry.space_group_name_H-M   'P 1'
#
loop_
_entity.id
_entity.type
_entity.pdbx_description
1 polymer ?
#
loop_
_entity_poly.entity_id
_entity_poly.type
_entity_poly.pdbx_seq_one_letter_code
_entity_poly.pdbx_strand_id
1 'polypeptide(L)'
;MYEPYGEKRRLKIDWESLKEKIKSLKLTKTIWIIIAVIAIAAVSGITGYVSYTLKVTELNSKILIKEKQMIAVQNNLTSCLTDLDTAKGNINTLQTENTQCKVDLQNKETELKGCNSEKERLNADLAEMKSTMGEWKSKYEDLEDRYEILKNTRDSMERNYARGCCNFGFSYYFVKDGTKVICCSRKDVNSCGEVPENLEMIKEITC
;
A
#
# COMPACT_ATOMS: atom_id res chain seq x y z
N MET A 1 45.74 -16.37 -37.23
CA MET A 1 46.29 -17.20 -38.32
C MET A 1 47.79 -17.30 -38.04
N TYR A 2 48.20 -18.33 -37.30
CA TYR A 2 49.58 -18.53 -36.85
C TYR A 2 50.15 -19.70 -37.65
N GLU A 3 51.21 -19.46 -38.42
CA GLU A 3 51.87 -20.50 -39.22
C GLU A 3 52.55 -21.53 -38.30
N PRO A 4 52.38 -22.84 -38.56
CA PRO A 4 53.02 -23.85 -37.75
C PRO A 4 54.50 -23.96 -38.14
N TYR A 5 55.37 -23.48 -37.25
CA TYR A 5 56.80 -23.75 -37.31
C TYR A 5 57.06 -25.25 -37.24
N GLY A 6 57.86 -25.74 -38.19
CA GLY A 6 58.60 -26.99 -38.05
C GLY A 6 57.96 -28.19 -38.72
N GLU A 7 57.91 -28.15 -40.05
CA GLU A 7 57.88 -29.35 -40.88
C GLU A 7 58.95 -30.33 -40.38
N LYS A 8 58.52 -31.48 -39.82
CA LYS A 8 59.41 -32.57 -39.39
C LYS A 8 60.10 -33.13 -40.63
N ARG A 9 61.19 -32.49 -41.07
CA ARG A 9 62.21 -33.13 -41.88
C ARG A 9 62.84 -34.22 -41.02
N ARG A 10 62.20 -35.39 -41.01
CA ARG A 10 62.85 -36.64 -40.63
C ARG A 10 63.99 -36.78 -41.63
N LEU A 11 65.18 -36.36 -41.23
CA LEU A 11 66.42 -36.80 -41.83
C LEU A 11 66.42 -38.32 -41.69
N LYS A 12 65.81 -39.01 -42.66
CA LYS A 12 66.03 -40.44 -42.88
C LYS A 12 67.47 -40.54 -43.34
N ILE A 13 68.37 -40.58 -42.37
CA ILE A 13 69.77 -40.92 -42.58
C ILE A 13 69.73 -42.38 -43.01
N ASP A 14 69.94 -42.60 -44.30
CA ASP A 14 70.01 -43.92 -44.89
C ASP A 14 71.29 -44.62 -44.39
N TRP A 15 71.13 -45.32 -43.26
CA TRP A 15 72.22 -45.90 -42.50
C TRP A 15 72.99 -46.97 -43.29
N GLU A 16 72.32 -47.67 -44.20
CA GLU A 16 72.93 -48.71 -45.03
C GLU A 16 73.92 -48.10 -46.05
N SER A 17 73.55 -46.98 -46.69
CA SER A 17 74.42 -46.22 -47.60
C SER A 17 75.66 -45.65 -46.90
N LEU A 18 75.53 -45.21 -45.64
CA LEU A 18 76.63 -44.70 -44.82
C LEU A 18 77.56 -45.83 -44.34
N LYS A 19 76.99 -46.99 -44.02
CA LYS A 19 77.72 -48.17 -43.54
C LYS A 19 78.60 -48.79 -44.63
N GLU A 20 78.09 -48.85 -45.86
CA GLU A 20 78.86 -49.26 -47.05
C GLU A 20 80.01 -48.29 -47.36
N LYS A 21 79.76 -46.98 -47.26
CA LYS A 21 80.80 -45.96 -47.48
C LYS A 21 81.88 -45.94 -46.40
N ILE A 22 81.56 -46.26 -45.14
CA ILE A 22 82.54 -46.34 -44.05
C ILE A 22 83.40 -47.62 -44.16
N LYS A 23 82.84 -48.72 -44.68
CA LYS A 23 83.55 -49.99 -44.87
C LYS A 23 84.67 -49.92 -45.93
N SER A 24 84.54 -49.06 -46.94
CA SER A 24 85.51 -48.95 -48.04
C SER A 24 86.67 -47.98 -47.74
N LEU A 25 86.57 -47.18 -46.68
CA LEU A 25 87.66 -46.35 -46.18
C LEU A 25 88.56 -47.20 -45.26
N LYS A 26 89.85 -47.34 -45.59
CA LYS A 26 90.85 -47.84 -44.63
C LYS A 26 91.04 -46.80 -43.53
N LEU A 27 90.12 -46.80 -42.56
CA LEU A 27 90.15 -45.89 -41.43
C LEU A 27 91.36 -46.20 -40.53
N THR A 28 92.33 -45.28 -40.51
CA THR A 28 93.38 -45.24 -39.50
C THR A 28 92.80 -44.89 -38.14
N LYS A 29 93.45 -45.31 -37.05
CA LYS A 29 92.98 -45.09 -35.66
C LYS A 29 92.58 -43.63 -35.37
N THR A 30 93.24 -42.66 -35.99
CA THR A 30 92.95 -41.22 -35.89
C THR A 30 91.59 -40.83 -36.48
N ILE A 31 91.15 -41.44 -37.58
CA ILE A 31 89.84 -41.14 -38.18
C ILE A 31 88.71 -41.69 -37.28
N TRP A 32 88.92 -42.83 -36.62
CA TRP A 32 87.99 -43.38 -35.63
C TRP A 32 87.81 -42.45 -34.41
N ILE A 33 88.89 -41.84 -33.94
CA ILE A 33 88.84 -40.85 -32.84
C ILE A 33 88.04 -39.62 -33.28
N ILE A 34 88.24 -39.13 -34.50
CA ILE A 34 87.51 -37.97 -35.03
C ILE A 34 86.01 -38.26 -35.13
N ILE A 35 85.63 -39.44 -35.64
CA ILE A 35 84.22 -39.86 -35.71
C ILE A 35 83.61 -39.98 -34.31
N ALA A 36 84.34 -40.52 -33.33
CA ALA A 36 83.88 -40.62 -31.95
C ALA A 36 83.65 -39.24 -31.33
N VAL A 37 84.55 -38.27 -31.56
CA VAL A 37 84.40 -36.88 -31.08
C VAL A 37 83.19 -36.20 -31.73
N ILE A 38 82.99 -36.37 -33.04
CA ILE A 38 81.83 -35.82 -33.76
C ILE A 38 80.53 -36.45 -33.25
N ALA A 39 80.51 -37.77 -32.99
CA ALA A 39 79.35 -38.44 -32.43
C ALA A 39 79.01 -37.94 -31.02
N ILE A 40 80.01 -37.73 -30.16
CA ILE A 40 79.81 -37.18 -28.81
C ILE A 40 79.30 -35.72 -28.87
N ALA A 41 79.86 -34.90 -29.78
CA ALA A 41 79.41 -33.53 -30.00
C ALA A 41 77.98 -33.44 -30.56
N ALA A 42 77.60 -34.39 -31.42
CA ALA A 42 76.23 -34.50 -31.94
C ALA A 42 75.23 -34.88 -30.83
N VAL A 43 75.61 -35.81 -29.95
CA VAL A 43 74.76 -36.25 -28.82
C VAL A 43 74.61 -35.13 -27.77
N SER A 44 75.65 -34.37 -27.46
CA SER A 44 75.56 -33.24 -26.52
C SER A 44 74.67 -32.11 -27.04
N GLY A 45 74.70 -31.83 -28.35
CA GLY A 45 73.77 -30.90 -29.01
C GLY A 45 72.31 -31.34 -28.91
N ILE A 46 72.03 -32.64 -29.02
CA ILE A 46 70.66 -33.20 -28.90
C ILE A 46 70.14 -33.07 -27.46
N THR A 47 70.97 -33.31 -26.44
CA THR A 47 70.54 -33.16 -25.03
C THR A 47 70.17 -31.71 -24.66
N GLY A 48 70.89 -30.72 -25.18
CA GLY A 48 70.55 -29.31 -25.01
C GLY A 48 69.22 -28.94 -25.70
N TYR A 49 69.01 -29.44 -26.92
CA TYR A 49 67.77 -29.20 -27.67
C TYR A 49 66.55 -29.83 -26.98
N VAL A 50 66.65 -31.06 -26.48
CA VAL A 50 65.56 -31.74 -25.74
C VAL A 50 65.24 -31.02 -24.43
N SER A 51 66.25 -30.51 -23.71
CA SER A 51 66.02 -29.69 -22.51
C SER A 51 65.32 -28.37 -22.83
N TYR A 52 65.68 -27.73 -23.94
CA TYR A 52 65.04 -26.49 -24.40
C TYR A 52 63.58 -26.73 -24.82
N THR A 53 63.28 -27.80 -25.56
CA THR A 53 61.91 -28.10 -25.98
C THR A 53 60.99 -28.41 -24.80
N LEU A 54 61.49 -29.11 -23.77
CA LEU A 54 60.75 -29.31 -22.51
C LEU A 54 60.39 -27.98 -21.84
N LYS A 55 61.36 -27.07 -21.69
CA LYS A 55 61.10 -25.72 -21.14
C LYS A 55 60.12 -24.91 -21.98
N VAL A 56 60.19 -25.01 -23.31
CA VAL A 56 59.23 -24.35 -24.21
C VAL A 56 57.82 -24.92 -24.02
N THR A 57 57.68 -26.24 -23.89
CA THR A 57 56.36 -26.85 -23.62
C THR A 57 55.80 -26.46 -22.25
N GLU A 58 56.65 -26.36 -21.22
CA GLU A 58 56.25 -25.91 -19.89
C GLU A 58 55.79 -24.43 -19.92
N LEU A 59 56.57 -23.56 -20.57
CA LEU A 59 56.21 -22.15 -20.74
C LEU A 59 54.88 -21.99 -21.49
N ASN A 60 54.67 -22.75 -22.56
CA ASN A 60 53.39 -22.74 -23.29
C ASN A 60 52.21 -23.17 -22.41
N SER A 61 52.40 -24.16 -21.55
CA SER A 61 51.36 -24.57 -20.60
C SER A 61 51.03 -23.48 -19.58
N LYS A 62 52.06 -22.78 -19.05
CA LYS A 62 51.87 -21.65 -18.12
C LYS A 62 51.19 -20.47 -18.80
N ILE A 63 51.54 -20.16 -20.04
CA ILE A 63 50.89 -19.12 -20.85
C ILE A 63 49.41 -19.47 -21.03
N LEU A 64 49.09 -20.70 -21.44
CA LEU A 64 47.70 -21.15 -21.61
C LEU A 64 46.89 -21.04 -20.30
N ILE A 65 47.48 -21.42 -19.16
CA ILE A 65 46.84 -21.27 -17.85
C ILE A 65 46.61 -19.79 -17.52
N LYS A 66 47.59 -18.93 -17.79
CA LYS A 66 47.48 -17.48 -17.54
C LYS A 66 46.43 -16.82 -18.43
N GLU A 67 46.32 -17.22 -19.70
CA GLU A 67 45.26 -16.78 -20.60
C GLU A 67 43.88 -17.18 -20.07
N LYS A 68 43.71 -18.44 -19.61
CA LYS A 68 42.45 -18.89 -19.00
C LYS A 68 42.12 -18.10 -17.72
N GLN A 69 43.11 -17.84 -16.87
CA GLN A 69 42.94 -17.01 -15.67
C GLN A 69 42.53 -15.59 -16.04
N MET A 70 43.14 -15.00 -17.07
CA MET A 70 42.83 -13.66 -17.56
C MET A 70 41.39 -13.57 -18.06
N ILE A 71 40.95 -14.54 -18.88
CA ILE A 71 39.56 -14.62 -19.36
C ILE A 71 38.59 -14.77 -18.19
N ALA A 72 38.90 -15.62 -17.20
CA ALA A 72 38.06 -15.79 -16.02
C ALA A 72 37.92 -14.49 -15.20
N VAL A 73 39.03 -13.78 -14.98
CA VAL A 73 39.02 -12.48 -14.30
C VAL A 73 38.25 -11.44 -15.10
N GLN A 74 38.40 -11.41 -16.43
CA GLN A 74 37.66 -10.50 -17.29
C GLN A 74 36.14 -10.76 -17.22
N ASN A 75 35.72 -12.02 -17.24
CA ASN A 75 34.30 -12.38 -17.09
C ASN A 75 33.75 -11.97 -15.72
N ASN A 76 34.51 -12.20 -14.65
CA ASN A 76 34.13 -11.78 -13.30
C ASN A 76 34.01 -10.25 -13.21
N LEU A 77 34.93 -9.52 -13.83
CA LEU A 77 34.89 -8.06 -13.88
C LEU A 77 33.64 -7.57 -14.62
N THR A 78 33.32 -8.16 -15.78
CA THR A 78 32.10 -7.83 -16.53
C THR A 78 30.84 -8.12 -15.70
N SER A 79 30.76 -9.28 -15.04
CA SER A 79 29.64 -9.60 -14.15
C SER A 79 29.51 -8.58 -13.01
N CYS A 80 30.62 -8.23 -12.37
CA CYS A 80 30.63 -7.26 -11.27
C CYS A 80 30.18 -5.86 -11.73
N LEU A 81 30.52 -5.45 -12.96
CA LEU A 81 30.05 -4.19 -13.53
C LEU A 81 28.54 -4.21 -13.79
N THR A 82 28.01 -5.33 -14.30
CA THR A 82 26.56 -5.52 -14.47
C THR A 82 25.82 -5.49 -13.14
N ASP A 83 26.35 -6.16 -12.11
CA ASP A 83 25.77 -6.15 -10.77
C ASP A 83 25.79 -4.73 -10.16
N LEU A 84 26.88 -3.99 -10.36
CA LEU A 84 27.00 -2.61 -9.91
C LEU A 84 25.97 -1.69 -10.58
N ASP A 85 25.78 -1.81 -11.89
CA ASP A 85 24.80 -1.00 -12.61
C ASP A 85 23.37 -1.36 -12.20
N THR A 86 23.08 -2.66 -11.98
CA THR A 86 21.81 -3.12 -11.42
C THR A 86 21.56 -2.53 -10.03
N ALA A 87 22.56 -2.57 -9.15
CA ALA A 87 22.45 -2.02 -7.80
C ALA A 87 22.20 -0.51 -7.81
N LYS A 88 22.86 0.25 -8.69
CA LYS A 88 22.59 1.69 -8.87
C LYS A 88 21.15 1.94 -9.33
N GLY A 89 20.65 1.14 -10.27
CA GLY A 89 19.26 1.20 -10.71
C GLY A 89 18.28 1.01 -9.55
N ASN A 90 18.49 -0.03 -8.75
CA ASN A 90 17.66 -0.32 -7.58
C ASN A 90 17.70 0.81 -6.54
N ILE A 91 18.88 1.40 -6.28
CA ILE A 91 19.01 2.53 -5.37
C ILE A 91 18.19 3.73 -5.84
N ASN A 92 18.23 4.06 -7.14
CA ASN A 92 17.48 5.17 -7.69
C ASN A 92 15.96 4.94 -7.60
N THR A 93 15.50 3.71 -7.86
CA THR A 93 14.10 3.31 -7.67
C THR A 93 13.67 3.49 -6.22
N LEU A 94 14.43 2.93 -5.27
CA LEU A 94 14.14 3.05 -3.83
C LEU A 94 14.15 4.50 -3.34
N GLN A 95 15.03 5.35 -3.87
CA GLN A 95 15.03 6.78 -3.54
C GLN A 95 13.76 7.49 -4.03
N THR A 96 13.28 7.13 -5.22
CA THR A 96 12.04 7.66 -5.79
C THR A 96 10.83 7.22 -4.96
N GLU A 97 10.74 5.93 -4.66
CA GLU A 97 9.68 5.35 -3.83
C GLU A 97 9.67 5.96 -2.42
N ASN A 98 10.83 6.12 -1.79
CA ASN A 98 10.94 6.74 -0.47
C ASN A 98 10.50 8.21 -0.48
N THR A 99 10.80 8.94 -1.57
CA THR A 99 10.33 10.33 -1.73
C THR A 99 8.81 10.39 -1.87
N GLN A 100 8.24 9.51 -2.68
CA GLN A 100 6.79 9.41 -2.84
C GLN A 100 6.11 9.05 -1.52
N CYS A 101 6.63 8.05 -0.81
CA CYS A 101 6.09 7.63 0.49
C CYS A 101 6.07 8.78 1.52
N LYS A 102 7.11 9.64 1.53
CA LYS A 102 7.13 10.83 2.39
C LYS A 102 6.04 11.85 2.03
N VAL A 103 5.81 12.07 0.74
CA VAL A 103 4.74 12.96 0.27
C VAL A 103 3.38 12.40 0.67
N ASP A 104 3.15 11.10 0.44
CA ASP A 104 1.90 10.44 0.80
C ASP A 104 1.64 10.49 2.31
N LEU A 105 2.67 10.30 3.13
CA LEU A 105 2.59 10.44 4.59
C LEU A 105 2.17 11.86 4.99
N GLN A 106 2.79 12.89 4.44
CA GLN A 106 2.45 14.29 4.72
C GLN A 106 1.01 14.63 4.31
N ASN A 107 0.56 14.11 3.16
CA ASN A 107 -0.82 14.27 2.72
C ASN A 107 -1.79 13.61 3.69
N LYS A 108 -1.51 12.38 4.14
CA LYS A 108 -2.35 11.66 5.11
C LYS A 108 -2.39 12.33 6.48
N GLU A 109 -1.27 12.89 6.95
CA GLU A 109 -1.27 13.69 8.18
C GLU A 109 -2.16 14.93 8.07
N THR A 110 -2.17 15.58 6.89
CA THR A 110 -3.02 16.76 6.62
C THR A 110 -4.50 16.37 6.58
N GLU A 111 -4.84 15.28 5.88
CA GLU A 111 -6.20 14.74 5.85
C GLU A 111 -6.70 14.37 7.24
N LEU A 112 -5.86 13.73 8.07
CA LEU A 112 -6.21 13.34 9.43
C LEU A 112 -6.49 14.56 10.32
N LYS A 113 -5.69 15.62 10.21
CA LYS A 113 -5.93 16.89 10.91
C LYS A 113 -7.27 17.50 10.49
N GLY A 114 -7.56 17.53 9.18
CA GLY A 114 -8.84 18.00 8.67
C GLY A 114 -10.03 17.20 9.20
N CYS A 115 -9.92 15.87 9.23
CA CYS A 115 -10.95 14.99 9.77
C CYS A 115 -11.19 15.24 11.27
N ASN A 116 -10.13 15.47 12.06
CA ASN A 116 -10.26 15.80 13.47
C ASN A 116 -10.95 17.16 13.69
N SER A 117 -10.59 18.19 12.92
CA SER A 117 -11.28 19.49 12.98
C SER A 117 -12.76 19.36 12.66
N GLU A 118 -13.12 18.59 11.63
CA GLU A 118 -14.52 18.38 11.26
C GLU A 118 -15.29 17.60 12.33
N LYS A 119 -14.65 16.59 12.94
CA LYS A 119 -15.23 15.86 14.08
C LYS A 119 -15.51 16.77 15.28
N GLU A 120 -14.60 17.68 15.61
CA GLU A 120 -14.80 18.65 16.69
C GLU A 120 -15.96 19.60 16.39
N ARG A 121 -16.04 20.11 15.15
CA ARG A 121 -17.14 20.95 14.69
C ARG A 121 -18.49 20.22 14.80
N LEU A 122 -18.60 19.00 14.28
CA LEU A 122 -19.82 18.21 14.35
C LEU A 122 -20.25 17.90 15.79
N ASN A 123 -19.30 17.69 16.71
CA ASN A 123 -19.62 17.50 18.12
C ASN A 123 -20.17 18.78 18.76
N ALA A 124 -19.65 19.95 18.40
CA ALA A 124 -20.17 21.24 18.85
C ALA A 124 -21.60 21.47 18.32
N ASP A 125 -21.81 21.27 17.01
CA ASP A 125 -23.13 21.38 16.38
C ASP A 125 -24.15 20.44 17.05
N LEU A 126 -23.75 19.20 17.36
CA LEU A 126 -24.61 18.22 18.03
C LEU A 126 -24.95 18.63 19.47
N ALA A 127 -24.01 19.25 20.19
CA ALA A 127 -24.28 19.77 21.53
C ALA A 127 -25.25 20.95 21.49
N GLU A 128 -25.10 21.86 20.54
CA GLU A 128 -26.00 22.99 20.33
C GLU A 128 -27.42 22.54 19.96
N MET A 129 -27.54 21.57 19.04
CA MET A 129 -28.83 20.99 18.67
C MET A 129 -29.53 20.33 19.87
N LYS A 130 -28.78 19.62 20.72
CA LYS A 130 -29.34 19.04 21.95
C LYS A 130 -29.85 20.10 22.92
N SER A 131 -29.09 21.19 23.11
CA SER A 131 -29.52 22.31 23.95
C SER A 131 -30.81 22.93 23.41
N THR A 132 -30.82 23.25 22.11
CA THR A 132 -31.97 23.85 21.42
C THR A 132 -33.20 22.95 21.51
N MET A 133 -33.04 21.63 21.34
CA MET A 133 -34.14 20.67 21.49
C MET A 133 -34.68 20.64 22.93
N GLY A 134 -33.81 20.73 23.93
CA GLY A 134 -34.20 20.84 25.34
C GLY A 134 -35.02 22.10 25.62
N GLU A 135 -34.60 23.25 25.09
CA GLU A 135 -35.33 24.51 25.22
C GLU A 135 -36.71 24.45 24.54
N TRP A 136 -36.79 23.91 23.33
CA TRP A 136 -38.06 23.74 22.63
C TRP A 136 -39.02 22.83 23.37
N LYS A 137 -38.50 21.73 23.95
CA LYS A 137 -39.29 20.84 24.77
C LYS A 137 -39.86 21.56 25.99
N SER A 138 -39.04 22.33 26.71
CA SER A 138 -39.51 23.11 27.86
C SER A 138 -40.54 24.17 27.48
N LYS A 139 -40.36 24.86 26.35
CA LYS A 139 -41.35 25.83 25.83
C LYS A 139 -42.66 25.16 25.45
N TYR A 140 -42.60 23.95 24.90
CA TYR A 140 -43.80 23.18 24.56
C TYR A 140 -44.57 22.77 25.83
N GLU A 141 -43.87 22.25 26.84
CA GLU A 141 -44.46 21.90 28.14
C GLU A 141 -45.11 23.12 28.84
N ASP A 142 -44.43 24.28 28.87
CA ASP A 142 -45.01 25.53 29.42
C ASP A 142 -46.25 25.98 28.63
N LEU A 143 -46.25 25.84 27.30
CA LEU A 143 -47.39 26.18 26.46
C LEU A 143 -48.58 25.24 26.71
N GLU A 144 -48.32 23.95 26.89
CA GLU A 144 -49.31 22.93 27.21
C GLU A 144 -49.96 23.20 28.58
N ASP A 145 -49.16 23.49 29.61
CA ASP A 145 -49.64 23.86 30.94
C ASP A 145 -50.53 25.11 30.89
N ARG A 146 -50.09 26.16 30.17
CA ARG A 146 -50.88 27.39 30.01
C ARG A 146 -52.19 27.13 29.28
N TYR A 147 -52.17 26.27 28.27
CA TYR A 147 -53.38 25.89 27.54
C TYR A 147 -54.40 25.22 28.48
N GLU A 148 -53.96 24.27 29.31
CA GLU A 148 -54.85 23.61 30.27
C GLU A 148 -55.36 24.59 31.36
N ILE A 149 -54.53 25.51 31.85
CA ILE A 149 -54.99 26.58 32.76
C ILE A 149 -56.06 27.47 32.10
N LEU A 150 -55.83 27.91 30.86
CA LEU A 150 -56.77 28.74 30.11
C LEU A 150 -58.09 28.01 29.86
N LYS A 151 -58.02 26.74 29.50
CA LYS A 151 -59.17 25.87 29.30
C LYS A 151 -59.99 25.70 30.59
N ASN A 152 -59.32 25.41 31.71
CA ASN A 152 -59.96 25.32 33.03
C ASN A 152 -60.58 26.65 33.47
N THR A 153 -59.90 27.78 33.22
CA THR A 153 -60.39 29.13 33.52
C THR A 153 -61.62 29.45 32.67
N ARG A 154 -61.59 29.14 31.38
CA ARG A 154 -62.72 29.30 30.46
C ARG A 154 -63.91 28.47 30.92
N ASP A 155 -63.72 27.19 31.22
CA ASP A 155 -64.79 26.33 31.72
C ASP A 155 -65.37 26.80 33.07
N SER A 156 -64.52 27.37 33.95
CA SER A 156 -64.96 27.98 35.21
C SER A 156 -65.80 29.25 34.99
N MET A 157 -65.36 30.14 34.10
CA MET A 157 -66.11 31.34 33.74
C MET A 157 -67.45 30.99 33.09
N GLU A 158 -67.49 30.01 32.19
CA GLU A 158 -68.73 29.49 31.61
C GLU A 158 -69.71 29.00 32.69
N ARG A 159 -69.23 28.21 33.67
CA ARG A 159 -70.07 27.74 34.79
C ARG A 159 -70.59 28.89 35.64
N ASN A 160 -69.73 29.84 36.01
CA ASN A 160 -70.12 30.97 36.84
C ASN A 160 -71.12 31.89 36.13
N TYR A 161 -70.90 32.15 34.83
CA TYR A 161 -71.83 32.91 34.01
C TYR A 161 -73.18 32.21 33.89
N ALA A 162 -73.18 30.89 33.64
CA ALA A 162 -74.41 30.11 33.59
C ALA A 162 -75.18 30.11 34.92
N ARG A 163 -74.47 29.97 36.05
CA ARG A 163 -75.07 30.11 37.40
C ARG A 163 -75.72 31.49 37.60
N GLY A 164 -75.14 32.56 37.06
CA GLY A 164 -75.71 33.90 37.13
C GLY A 164 -76.92 34.12 36.23
N CYS A 165 -76.95 33.51 35.04
CA CYS A 165 -78.05 33.64 34.08
C CYS A 165 -79.24 32.72 34.36
N CYS A 166 -79.00 31.54 34.95
CA CYS A 166 -80.03 30.54 35.22
C CYS A 166 -80.60 30.69 36.64
N ASN A 167 -81.85 31.12 36.76
CA ASN A 167 -82.57 31.24 38.03
C ASN A 167 -82.81 29.87 38.73
N PHE A 168 -83.34 29.89 39.95
CA PHE A 168 -83.76 28.69 40.68
C PHE A 168 -84.73 27.82 39.85
N GLY A 169 -84.36 26.57 39.59
CA GLY A 169 -85.18 25.57 38.89
C GLY A 169 -84.53 24.89 37.68
N PHE A 170 -83.43 25.44 37.17
CA PHE A 170 -82.64 24.85 36.07
C PHE A 170 -81.48 24.00 36.61
N SER A 171 -81.17 22.87 35.97
CA SER A 171 -80.11 21.93 36.41
C SER A 171 -79.01 21.73 35.37
N TYR A 172 -79.24 22.13 34.12
CA TYR A 172 -78.29 21.97 33.02
C TYR A 172 -78.19 23.26 32.20
N TYR A 173 -77.07 23.45 31.53
CA TYR A 173 -76.86 24.53 30.59
C TYR A 173 -76.02 24.08 29.40
N PHE A 174 -76.12 24.80 28.29
CA PHE A 174 -75.12 24.74 27.22
C PHE A 174 -74.86 26.15 26.68
N VAL A 175 -73.69 26.34 26.08
CA VAL A 175 -73.28 27.61 25.48
C VAL A 175 -73.41 27.49 23.96
N LYS A 176 -74.27 28.31 23.36
CA LYS A 176 -74.44 28.42 21.91
C LYS A 176 -73.50 29.49 21.37
N ASP A 177 -72.80 29.17 20.29
CA ASP A 177 -71.89 30.08 19.57
C ASP A 177 -70.84 30.76 20.46
N GLY A 178 -70.49 30.13 21.59
CA GLY A 178 -69.55 30.67 22.58
C GLY A 178 -70.02 31.91 23.35
N THR A 179 -71.26 32.38 23.17
CA THR A 179 -71.70 33.68 23.71
C THR A 179 -73.05 33.65 24.44
N LYS A 180 -73.96 32.72 24.10
CA LYS A 180 -75.30 32.65 24.69
C LYS A 180 -75.43 31.41 25.57
N VAL A 181 -75.75 31.59 26.86
CA VAL A 181 -76.10 30.47 27.76
C VAL A 181 -77.59 30.15 27.64
N ILE A 182 -77.91 28.87 27.46
CA ILE A 182 -79.28 28.36 27.46
C ILE A 182 -79.45 27.45 28.67
N CYS A 183 -80.44 27.76 29.50
CA CYS A 183 -80.75 27.05 30.75
C CYS A 183 -81.84 26.00 30.53
N CYS A 184 -81.68 24.82 31.14
CA CYS A 184 -82.60 23.69 30.96
C CYS A 184 -83.11 23.12 32.29
N SER A 185 -84.43 22.97 32.39
CA SER A 185 -85.14 22.47 33.58
C SER A 185 -85.35 20.97 33.45
N ARG A 186 -84.63 20.17 34.25
CA ARG A 186 -84.64 18.69 34.28
C ARG A 186 -83.98 18.01 33.07
N LYS A 187 -83.60 16.74 33.26
CA LYS A 187 -82.78 15.89 32.36
C LYS A 187 -83.37 15.65 30.95
N ASP A 188 -84.59 16.08 30.66
CA ASP A 188 -85.17 15.93 29.33
C ASP A 188 -84.67 17.04 28.41
N VAL A 189 -83.89 16.68 27.40
CA VAL A 189 -83.31 17.59 26.39
C VAL A 189 -84.39 18.46 25.70
N ASN A 190 -85.62 17.98 25.64
CA ASN A 190 -86.79 18.69 25.10
C ASN A 190 -87.30 19.82 26.03
N SER A 191 -86.75 19.95 27.23
CA SER A 191 -87.11 20.98 28.22
C SER A 191 -86.21 22.22 28.14
N CYS A 192 -85.20 22.19 27.26
CA CYS A 192 -84.45 23.37 26.85
C CYS A 192 -85.26 24.11 25.76
N GLY A 193 -85.38 25.44 25.83
CA GLY A 193 -86.06 26.22 24.78
C GLY A 193 -85.41 26.11 23.39
N GLU A 194 -84.17 25.61 23.32
CA GLU A 194 -83.46 25.25 22.10
C GLU A 194 -82.67 23.95 22.35
N VAL A 195 -82.54 23.09 21.32
CA VAL A 195 -81.80 21.81 21.40
C VAL A 195 -80.36 22.03 20.91
N PRO A 196 -79.32 21.57 21.64
CA PRO A 196 -77.92 21.70 21.19
C PRO A 196 -77.61 20.76 20.02
N GLU A 197 -76.60 21.12 19.23
CA GLU A 197 -76.13 20.30 18.09
C GLU A 197 -75.50 18.97 18.52
N ASN A 198 -74.88 18.94 19.71
CA ASN A 198 -74.33 17.73 20.32
C ASN A 198 -74.71 17.69 21.81
N LEU A 199 -75.16 16.53 22.29
CA LEU A 199 -75.50 16.28 23.69
C LEU A 199 -74.31 16.44 24.64
N GLU A 200 -73.07 16.25 24.16
CA GLU A 200 -71.85 16.49 24.94
C GLU A 200 -71.64 17.98 25.31
N MET A 201 -72.38 18.89 24.69
CA MET A 201 -72.36 20.32 25.02
C MET A 201 -73.19 20.65 26.26
N ILE A 202 -74.06 19.73 26.71
CA ILE A 202 -74.89 19.92 27.90
C ILE A 202 -74.02 19.69 29.14
N LYS A 203 -73.80 20.76 29.89
CA LYS A 203 -73.05 20.77 31.15
C LYS A 203 -74.03 20.88 32.32
N GLU A 204 -73.73 20.20 33.43
CA GLU A 204 -74.54 20.29 34.65
C GLU A 204 -74.24 21.61 35.40
N ILE A 205 -75.29 22.28 35.87
CA ILE A 205 -75.19 23.39 36.81
C ILE A 205 -75.07 22.77 38.19
N THR A 206 -73.88 22.32 38.57
CA THR A 206 -73.62 21.99 39.98
C THR A 206 -73.66 23.31 40.76
N CYS A 207 -74.48 23.43 41.80
CA CYS A 207 -74.49 24.58 42.70
C CYS A 207 -73.37 24.47 43.73
#